data_AF-A0A4R1ZZF1-F1
#
_entry.id   AF-A0A4R1ZZF1-F1
#
_cell.length_a   1.000
_cell.length_b   1.000
_cell.length_c   1.000
_cell.angle_alpha   90.00
_cell.angle_beta   90.00
_cell.angle_gamma   90.00
#
_symmetry.space_group_name_H-M   'P 1'
#
loop_
_entity.id
_entity.type
_entity.pdbx_description
1 polymer ?
#
loop_
_entity_poly.entity_id
_entity_poly.type
_entity_poly.pdbx_seq_one_letter_code
_entity_poly.pdbx_strand_id
1 'polypeptide(L)' 'MTVASDVKTCVASLKSAQASLEQFALSTENKAAKQMFEQAAQQTQTIVDQVASRVKELENEEPQYVGF' A
#
# COMPACT_ATOMS: atom_id res chain seq x y z
N MET A 1 -17.08 10.76 5.86
CA MET A 1 -15.65 10.48 5.67
C MET A 1 -15.11 10.14 7.04
N THR A 2 -14.49 8.97 7.19
CA THR A 2 -14.08 8.41 8.48
C THR A 2 -12.57 8.25 8.47
N VAL A 3 -11.94 8.15 9.65
CA VAL A 3 -10.48 7.99 9.69
C VAL A 3 -10.10 6.67 9.02
N ALA A 4 -10.88 5.60 9.24
CA ALA A 4 -10.69 4.34 8.53
C ALA A 4 -10.77 4.51 6.99
N SER A 5 -11.74 5.27 6.49
CA SER A 5 -11.91 5.54 5.06
C SER A 5 -10.72 6.31 4.45
N ASP A 6 -10.19 7.30 5.17
CA ASP A 6 -9.05 8.09 4.71
C ASP A 6 -7.77 7.24 4.66
N VAL A 7 -7.53 6.44 5.70
CA VAL A 7 -6.37 5.54 5.75
C VAL A 7 -6.50 4.43 4.70
N LYS A 8 -7.71 3.91 4.43
CA LYS A 8 -7.96 2.92 3.36
C LYS A 8 -7.67 3.50 1.98
N THR A 9 -8.01 4.77 1.75
CA THR A 9 -7.66 5.49 0.52
C THR A 9 -6.14 5.63 0.38
N CYS A 10 -5.43 5.94 1.47
CA CYS A 10 -3.97 5.96 1.49
C CYS A 10 -3.37 4.59 1.11
N VAL A 11 -3.88 3.49 1.67
CA VAL A 11 -3.47 2.12 1.31
C VAL A 11 -3.66 1.85 -0.19
N ALA A 12 -4.77 2.29 -0.78
CA ALA A 12 -5.01 2.13 -2.22
C ALA A 12 -3.99 2.91 -3.08
N SER A 13 -3.64 4.13 -2.66
CA SER A 13 -2.60 4.94 -3.32
C SER A 13 -1.22 4.28 -3.20
N LEU A 14 -0.87 3.73 -2.04
CA LEU A 14 0.39 3.00 -1.83
C LEU A 14 0.49 1.74 -2.71
N LYS A 15 -0.60 0.97 -2.84
CA LYS A 15 -0.67 -0.19 -3.74
C LYS A 15 -0.49 0.22 -5.21
N SER A 16 -1.08 1.35 -5.61
CA SER A 16 -0.90 1.89 -6.97
C SER A 16 0.56 2.28 -7.23
N ALA A 17 1.22 2.87 -6.24
CA ALA A 17 2.64 3.22 -6.31
C ALA A 17 3.53 1.98 -6.39
N GLN A 18 3.27 0.95 -5.56
CA GLN A 18 3.96 -0.34 -5.62
C GLN A 18 3.86 -0.96 -7.01
N ALA A 19 2.64 -1.05 -7.57
CA ALA A 19 2.42 -1.63 -8.89
C ALA A 19 3.17 -0.85 -9.98
N SER A 20 3.25 0.49 -9.85
CA SER A 20 4.05 1.32 -10.75
C SER A 20 5.54 0.99 -10.66
N LEU A 21 6.08 0.77 -9.46
CA LEU A 21 7.47 0.36 -9.26
C LEU A 21 7.76 -1.02 -9.88
N GLU A 22 6.86 -1.99 -9.69
CA GLU A 22 6.94 -3.31 -10.33
C GLU A 22 6.94 -3.18 -11.86
N GLN A 23 6.05 -2.34 -12.40
CA GLN A 23 6.01 -2.08 -13.84
C GLN A 23 7.31 -1.44 -14.35
N PHE A 24 7.89 -0.49 -13.61
CA PHE A 24 9.18 0.12 -13.99
C PHE A 24 10.33 -0.90 -13.97
N ALA A 25 10.33 -1.82 -13.00
CA ALA A 25 11.30 -2.93 -12.95
C ALA A 25 11.16 -3.87 -14.16
N LEU A 26 9.93 -4.14 -14.61
CA LEU A 26 9.65 -4.97 -15.79
C LEU A 26 10.03 -4.27 -17.11
N SER A 27 9.81 -2.96 -17.18
CA SER A 27 10.02 -2.18 -18.41
C SER A 27 11.46 -1.67 -18.60
N THR A 28 12.30 -1.68 -17.56
CA THR A 28 13.68 -1.18 -17.67
C THR A 28 14.67 -2.27 -18.09
N GLU A 29 15.59 -1.92 -18.99
CA GLU A 29 16.71 -2.80 -19.37
C GLU A 29 17.96 -2.59 -18.49
N ASN A 30 17.99 -1.50 -17.71
CA ASN A 30 19.10 -1.21 -16.80
C ASN A 30 19.01 -2.11 -15.56
N LYS A 31 19.98 -3.02 -15.41
CA LYS A 31 20.02 -3.99 -14.30
C LYS A 31 20.02 -3.34 -12.91
N ALA A 32 20.74 -2.23 -12.73
CA ALA A 32 20.78 -1.54 -11.45
C ALA A 32 19.44 -0.84 -11.14
N ALA A 33 18.82 -0.23 -12.16
CA ALA A 33 17.49 0.37 -12.01
C ALA A 33 16.42 -0.68 -11.72
N LYS A 34 16.49 -1.85 -12.38
CA LYS A 34 15.59 -2.97 -12.13
C LYS A 34 15.64 -3.39 -10.66
N GLN A 35 16.83 -3.64 -10.14
CA GLN A 35 17.01 -4.02 -8.73
C GLN A 35 16.54 -2.93 -7.77
N MET A 36 16.79 -1.65 -8.09
CA MET A 36 16.29 -0.52 -7.30
C MET A 36 14.76 -0.53 -7.23
N PHE A 37 14.08 -0.66 -8.37
CA PHE A 37 12.61 -0.67 -8.43
C PHE A 37 12.00 -1.89 -7.74
N GLU A 38 12.59 -3.09 -7.88
CA GLU A 38 12.17 -4.30 -7.17
C GLU A 38 12.29 -4.13 -5.65
N GLN A 39 13.40 -3.57 -5.17
CA GLN A 39 13.60 -3.28 -3.74
C GLN A 39 12.61 -2.24 -3.22
N ALA A 40 12.38 -1.17 -3.99
CA ALA A 40 11.42 -0.13 -3.63
C ALA A 40 9.98 -0.69 -3.58
N ALA A 41 9.60 -1.56 -4.52
CA ALA A 41 8.30 -2.24 -4.50
C ALA A 41 8.15 -3.11 -3.24
N GLN A 42 9.17 -3.88 -2.88
CA GLN A 42 9.16 -4.73 -1.69
C GLN A 42 9.05 -3.92 -0.38
N GLN A 43 9.77 -2.79 -0.29
CA GLN A 43 9.64 -1.87 0.85
C GLN A 43 8.25 -1.26 0.90
N THR A 44 7.70 -0.85 -0.25
CA THR A 44 6.35 -0.29 -0.34
C THR A 44 5.30 -1.32 0.09
N GLN A 45 5.43 -2.59 -0.30
CA GLN A 45 4.56 -3.67 0.15
C GLN A 45 4.59 -3.81 1.69
N THR A 46 5.77 -3.70 2.31
CA THR A 46 5.89 -3.75 3.78
C THR A 46 5.14 -2.58 4.44
N ILE A 47 5.22 -1.38 3.87
CA ILE A 47 4.47 -0.21 4.35
C ILE A 47 2.95 -0.42 4.14
N VAL A 48 2.54 -0.93 2.98
CA VAL A 48 1.14 -1.27 2.69
C VAL A 48 0.59 -2.22 3.75
N ASP A 49 1.33 -3.26 4.11
CA ASP A 49 0.88 -4.26 5.09
C ASP A 49 0.74 -3.66 6.50
N GLN A 50 1.69 -2.81 6.92
CA GLN A 50 1.62 -2.10 8.19
C GLN A 50 0.40 -1.16 8.26
N VAL A 51 0.20 -0.34 7.24
CA VAL A 51 -0.92 0.62 7.21
C VAL A 51 -2.26 -0.11 7.07
N ALA A 52 -2.32 -1.18 6.28
CA ALA A 52 -3.52 -2.01 6.14
C ALA A 52 -3.91 -2.71 7.45
N SER A 53 -2.93 -3.11 8.29
CA SER A 53 -3.22 -3.59 9.64
C SER A 53 -3.92 -2.52 10.47
N ARG A 54 -3.44 -1.26 10.41
CA ARG A 54 -4.07 -0.15 11.15
C ARG A 54 -5.49 0.15 10.65
N VAL A 55 -5.78 -0.01 9.36
CA VAL A 55 -7.16 0.12 8.84
C VAL A 55 -8.11 -0.83 9.56
N LYS A 56 -7.72 -2.11 9.75
CA LYS A 56 -8.56 -3.09 10.42
C LYS A 56 -8.84 -2.73 11.88
N GLU A 57 -7.83 -2.20 12.58
CA GLU A 57 -8.01 -1.72 13.95
C GLU A 57 -8.98 -0.55 14.00
N LEU A 58 -8.83 0.43 13.09
CA LEU A 58 -9.73 1.58 12.98
C LEU A 58 -11.17 1.18 12.64
N GLU A 59 -11.37 0.20 11.76
CA GLU A 59 -12.70 -0.34 11.44
C GLU A 59 -13.35 -0.96 12.69
N ASN A 60 -12.59 -1.58 13.60
CA ASN A 60 -13.14 -2.09 14.87
C ASN A 60 -13.42 -0.99 15.91
N GLU A 61 -12.72 0.16 15.82
CA GLU A 61 -12.92 1.32 16.71
C GLU A 61 -14.13 2.18 16.27
N GLU A 62 -14.57 2.08 15.01
CA GLU A 62 -15.60 2.94 14.42
C GLU A 62 -16.99 2.25 14.38
N PRO A 63 -18.01 2.75 15.11
CA PRO A 63 -19.33 2.08 15.24
C PRO A 63 -20.03 1.72 13.93
N GLN A 64 -19.76 2.49 12.88
CA GLN A 64 -20.31 2.30 11.53
C GLN A 64 -19.78 1.04 10.81
N TYR A 65 -18.70 0.43 11.28
CA TYR A 65 -18.11 -0.80 10.72
C TYR A 65 -18.33 -2.03 11.61
N VAL A 66 -18.62 -1.85 12.90
CA VAL A 66 -18.84 -2.94 13.88
C VAL A 66 -20.28 -3.50 13.83
N GLY A 67 -21.19 -2.82 13.13
CA GLY A 67 -22.61 -3.18 13.07
C GLY A 67 -22.95 -4.19 11.97
N PHE A 68 -22.64 -5.48 12.18
CA PHE A 68 -23.34 -6.64 11.61
C PHE A 68 -23.22 -7.85 12.53
#